data_AF-A0A6B0BN68-F1
#
_entry.id   AF-A0A6B0BN68-F1
#
_cell.length_a   1.000
_cell.length_b   1.000
_cell.length_c   1.000
_cell.angle_alpha   90.00
_cell.angle_beta   90.00
_cell.angle_gamma   90.00
#
_symmetry.space_group_name_H-M   'P 1'
#
loop_
_entity.id
_entity.type
_entity.pdbx_description
1 polymer ?
#
loop_
_entity_poly.entity_id
_entity_poly.type
_entity_poly.pdbx_seq_one_letter_code
_entity_poly.pdbx_strand_id
1 'polypeptide(L)'
;MNRQSTKKALLIPFVIMIITAIVLMGVWFIFNSLIALIASIVLVVMIIVSIVLFRQALMKMDSYVDGLSAQISTTNNKAIKHLPIGIIVLDENDHIEWVNQFMTDHMEANVISESVNEVFPNILKQLDRVKSVEIEYNQYHFQVRYSENDHCLYFFDITEQVQTNELYENSKPIIATLFLDNYDEITQNMNDTQRSEINSMVTRVISRWATEYNIFFKRYSSDQFVAYLNQKILADLEESKFDILSQLREKSVGYRAQLTLS
;
A
#
# COMPACT_ATOMS: atom_id res chain seq x y z
N MET A 1 -21.13 -19.77 -11.96
CA MET A 1 -22.38 -20.22 -12.64
C MET A 1 -22.73 -19.27 -13.80
N ASN A 2 -22.68 -19.74 -15.05
CA ASN A 2 -22.59 -18.92 -16.27
C ASN A 2 -23.84 -18.04 -16.52
N ARG A 3 -23.76 -16.71 -16.31
CA ARG A 3 -24.91 -15.76 -16.42
C ARG A 3 -25.57 -15.69 -17.80
N GLN A 4 -24.91 -16.16 -18.86
CA GLN A 4 -25.53 -16.28 -20.19
C GLN A 4 -26.49 -17.48 -20.28
N SER A 5 -26.31 -18.52 -19.47
CA SER A 5 -27.16 -19.72 -19.53
C SER A 5 -28.54 -19.48 -18.90
N THR A 6 -28.63 -18.67 -17.83
CA THR A 6 -29.91 -18.36 -17.16
C THR A 6 -30.81 -17.45 -18.01
N LYS A 7 -30.22 -16.51 -18.76
CA LYS A 7 -30.97 -15.67 -19.72
C LYS A 7 -31.56 -16.50 -20.86
N LYS A 8 -30.78 -17.44 -21.42
CA LYS A 8 -31.26 -18.36 -22.45
C LYS A 8 -32.32 -19.32 -21.91
N ALA A 9 -32.17 -19.78 -20.66
CA ALA A 9 -33.10 -20.72 -20.02
C ALA A 9 -34.53 -20.16 -19.82
N LEU A 10 -34.69 -18.83 -19.68
CA LEU A 10 -36.02 -18.19 -19.56
C LEU A 10 -36.60 -17.71 -20.90
N LEU A 11 -35.75 -17.32 -21.86
CA LEU A 11 -36.21 -16.87 -23.18
C LEU A 11 -36.72 -18.01 -24.06
N ILE A 12 -36.07 -19.18 -24.02
CA ILE A 12 -36.44 -20.35 -24.83
C ILE A 12 -37.89 -20.82 -24.53
N PRO A 13 -38.31 -21.06 -23.27
CA PRO A 13 -39.68 -21.51 -22.99
C PRO A 13 -40.74 -20.45 -23.33
N PHE A 14 -40.41 -19.16 -23.18
CA PHE A 14 -41.33 -18.06 -23.53
C PHE A 14 -41.59 -17.98 -25.04
N VAL A 15 -40.54 -18.12 -25.87
CA VAL A 15 -40.67 -18.16 -27.33
C VAL A 15 -41.47 -19.39 -27.77
N ILE A 16 -41.24 -20.55 -27.16
CA ILE A 16 -42.02 -21.77 -27.45
C ILE A 16 -43.50 -21.57 -27.12
N MET A 17 -43.83 -20.94 -26.00
CA MET A 17 -45.21 -20.65 -25.60
C MET A 17 -45.94 -19.69 -26.56
N ILE A 18 -45.23 -18.69 -27.11
CA ILE A 18 -45.81 -17.79 -28.12
C ILE A 18 -46.08 -18.54 -29.42
N ILE A 19 -45.15 -19.37 -29.87
CA ILE A 19 -45.29 -20.15 -31.11
C ILE A 19 -46.46 -21.13 -30.98
N THR A 20 -46.59 -21.84 -29.85
CA THR A 20 -47.72 -22.77 -29.64
C THR A 20 -49.07 -22.05 -29.60
N ALA A 21 -49.13 -20.86 -29.00
CA ALA A 21 -50.35 -20.05 -28.99
C ALA A 21 -50.77 -19.57 -30.40
N ILE A 22 -49.80 -19.18 -31.25
CA ILE A 22 -50.05 -18.78 -32.64
C ILE A 22 -50.58 -19.98 -33.46
N VAL A 23 -49.99 -21.17 -33.27
CA VAL A 23 -50.44 -22.40 -33.96
C VAL A 23 -51.87 -22.77 -33.56
N LEU A 24 -52.20 -22.72 -32.26
CA LEU A 24 -53.55 -23.00 -31.77
C LEU A 24 -54.60 -22.00 -32.30
N MET A 25 -54.23 -20.72 -32.45
CA MET A 25 -55.08 -19.72 -33.09
C MET A 25 -55.37 -20.03 -34.57
N GLY A 26 -54.35 -20.46 -35.32
CA GLY A 26 -54.53 -20.84 -36.72
C GLY A 26 -55.54 -21.98 -36.90
N VAL A 27 -55.52 -22.95 -35.97
CA VAL A 27 -56.50 -24.05 -35.95
C VAL A 27 -57.91 -23.53 -35.62
N TRP A 28 -58.04 -22.61 -34.64
CA TRP A 28 -59.34 -22.06 -34.25
C TRP A 28 -60.01 -21.18 -35.31
N PHE A 29 -59.23 -20.59 -36.22
CA PHE A 29 -59.75 -19.81 -37.34
C PHE A 29 -60.64 -20.64 -38.29
N ILE A 30 -60.41 -21.96 -38.38
CA ILE A 30 -61.19 -22.88 -39.20
C ILE A 30 -62.60 -23.11 -38.61
N PHE A 31 -62.74 -23.04 -37.28
CA PHE A 31 -63.99 -23.33 -36.59
C PHE A 31 -64.85 -22.08 -36.36
N ASN A 32 -64.24 -20.92 -36.05
CA ASN A 32 -64.99 -19.68 -35.85
C ASN A 32 -64.10 -18.44 -36.02
N SER A 33 -64.26 -17.71 -37.13
CA SER A 33 -63.42 -16.56 -37.48
C SER A 33 -63.55 -15.38 -36.51
N LEU A 34 -64.73 -15.19 -35.92
CA LEU A 34 -65.01 -14.06 -35.03
C LEU A 34 -64.31 -14.22 -33.67
N ILE A 35 -64.32 -15.44 -33.13
CA ILE A 35 -63.68 -15.75 -31.84
C ILE A 35 -62.14 -15.73 -32.00
N ALA A 36 -61.63 -16.22 -33.13
CA ALA A 36 -60.20 -16.18 -33.44
C ALA A 36 -59.68 -14.73 -33.54
N LEU A 37 -60.46 -13.80 -34.10
CA LEU A 37 -60.12 -12.38 -34.17
C LEU A 37 -59.97 -11.77 -32.76
N ILE A 38 -60.94 -12.01 -31.88
CA ILE A 38 -60.92 -11.48 -30.50
C ILE A 38 -59.71 -12.05 -29.74
N ALA A 39 -59.48 -13.36 -29.85
CA ALA A 39 -58.34 -14.01 -29.22
C ALA A 39 -57.01 -13.42 -29.72
N SER A 40 -56.88 -13.19 -31.03
CA SER A 40 -55.67 -12.59 -31.65
C SER A 40 -55.38 -11.21 -31.08
N ILE A 41 -56.40 -10.36 -30.90
CA ILE A 41 -56.23 -9.03 -30.31
C ILE A 41 -55.71 -9.15 -28.87
N VAL A 42 -56.28 -10.06 -28.07
CA VAL A 42 -55.85 -10.30 -26.69
C VAL A 42 -54.40 -10.77 -26.62
N LEU A 43 -53.98 -11.66 -27.53
CA LEU A 43 -52.60 -12.17 -27.57
C LEU A 43 -51.60 -11.07 -27.95
N VAL A 44 -51.94 -10.22 -28.93
CA VAL A 44 -51.10 -9.08 -29.30
C VAL A 44 -50.92 -8.14 -28.11
N VAL A 45 -51.99 -7.86 -27.36
CA VAL A 45 -51.92 -7.03 -26.14
C VAL A 45 -51.01 -7.67 -25.08
N MET A 46 -51.12 -8.99 -24.84
CA MET A 46 -50.25 -9.68 -23.90
C MET A 46 -48.77 -9.64 -24.31
N ILE A 47 -48.47 -9.80 -25.61
CA ILE A 47 -47.10 -9.71 -26.12
C ILE A 47 -46.54 -8.30 -25.87
N ILE A 48 -47.30 -7.24 -26.17
CA ILE A 48 -46.87 -5.86 -25.96
C ILE A 48 -46.58 -5.61 -24.48
N VAL A 49 -47.48 -6.02 -23.57
CA VAL A 49 -47.28 -5.87 -22.11
C VAL A 49 -46.03 -6.62 -21.66
N SER A 50 -45.82 -7.84 -22.13
CA SER A 50 -44.66 -8.65 -21.77
C SER A 50 -43.34 -8.01 -22.25
N ILE A 51 -43.29 -7.48 -23.48
CA ILE A 51 -42.12 -6.77 -24.00
C ILE A 51 -41.83 -5.52 -23.15
N VAL A 52 -42.85 -4.77 -22.75
CA VAL A 52 -42.69 -3.58 -21.89
C VAL A 52 -42.14 -3.96 -20.52
N LEU A 53 -42.71 -4.99 -19.87
CA LEU A 53 -42.21 -5.47 -18.58
C LEU A 53 -40.79 -6.00 -18.66
N PHE A 54 -40.45 -6.72 -19.74
CA PHE A 54 -39.10 -7.24 -19.96
C PHE A 54 -38.09 -6.11 -20.20
N ARG A 55 -38.45 -5.09 -20.98
CA ARG A 55 -37.62 -3.88 -21.15
C ARG A 55 -37.41 -3.15 -19.82
N GLN A 56 -38.46 -2.98 -19.02
CA GLN A 56 -38.33 -2.38 -17.69
C GLN A 56 -37.45 -3.21 -16.76
N ALA A 57 -37.55 -4.55 -16.80
CA ALA A 57 -36.71 -5.43 -16.02
C ALA A 57 -35.23 -5.35 -16.45
N LEU A 58 -34.96 -5.27 -17.76
CA LEU A 58 -33.61 -5.07 -18.28
C LEU A 58 -33.03 -3.70 -17.88
N MET A 59 -33.80 -2.62 -18.01
CA MET A 59 -33.36 -1.29 -17.57
C MET A 59 -33.10 -1.24 -16.06
N LYS A 60 -33.86 -1.99 -15.25
CA LYS A 60 -33.60 -2.15 -13.82
C LYS A 60 -32.31 -2.94 -13.53
N MET A 61 -31.93 -3.89 -14.39
CA MET A 61 -30.65 -4.61 -14.24
C MET A 61 -29.45 -3.72 -14.59
N ASP A 62 -29.56 -2.86 -15.61
CA ASP A 62 -28.51 -1.87 -15.92
C ASP A 62 -28.33 -0.89 -14.75
N SER A 63 -29.43 -0.49 -14.09
CA SER A 63 -29.39 0.36 -12.88
C SER A 63 -28.86 -0.31 -11.61
N TYR A 64 -28.65 -1.64 -11.59
CA TYR A 64 -27.97 -2.31 -10.46
C TYR A 64 -26.44 -2.17 -10.54
N VAL A 65 -25.91 -1.89 -11.74
CA VAL A 65 -24.49 -1.62 -11.99
C VAL A 65 -24.23 -0.11 -12.02
N ASP A 66 -25.16 0.66 -12.57
CA ASP A 66 -25.09 2.12 -12.55
C ASP A 66 -25.55 2.73 -11.22
N GLY A 67 -26.35 2.07 -10.39
CA GLY A 67 -26.81 2.62 -9.10
C GLY A 67 -25.71 2.78 -8.06
N LEU A 68 -24.68 1.92 -8.10
CA LEU A 68 -23.48 2.06 -7.28
C LEU A 68 -22.51 3.10 -7.85
N SER A 69 -22.55 3.41 -9.14
CA SER A 69 -21.57 4.30 -9.80
C SER A 69 -22.13 5.70 -10.13
N ALA A 70 -23.43 5.83 -10.41
CA ALA A 70 -24.07 7.05 -10.88
C ALA A 70 -24.63 7.91 -9.73
N GLN A 71 -25.03 7.32 -8.60
CA GLN A 71 -25.43 8.07 -7.39
C GLN A 71 -24.23 8.46 -6.49
N ILE A 72 -23.01 8.23 -6.99
CA ILE A 72 -21.74 8.73 -6.42
C ILE A 72 -21.22 9.96 -7.19
N SER A 73 -21.76 10.25 -8.37
CA SER A 73 -21.08 11.10 -9.35
C SER A 73 -21.20 12.61 -9.14
N THR A 74 -22.17 13.15 -8.37
CA THR A 74 -22.44 14.61 -8.43
C THR A 74 -22.39 15.42 -7.14
N THR A 75 -22.32 14.83 -5.93
CA THR A 75 -22.31 15.68 -4.70
C THR A 75 -21.32 15.29 -3.59
N ASN A 76 -20.66 14.11 -3.61
CA ASN A 76 -19.66 13.75 -2.59
C ASN A 76 -18.23 13.50 -3.14
N ASN A 77 -17.99 13.97 -4.37
CA ASN A 77 -16.92 13.51 -5.25
C ASN A 77 -15.51 14.10 -4.97
N LYS A 78 -15.26 14.56 -3.73
CA LYS A 78 -13.91 14.91 -3.28
C LYS A 78 -13.35 13.93 -2.26
N ALA A 79 -14.16 13.39 -1.34
CA ALA A 79 -13.63 12.54 -0.27
C ALA A 79 -13.33 11.09 -0.73
N ILE A 80 -14.15 10.53 -1.63
CA ILE A 80 -14.07 9.10 -1.99
C ILE A 80 -13.04 8.84 -3.10
N LYS A 81 -12.79 9.81 -4.00
CA LYS A 81 -11.72 9.73 -5.00
C LYS A 81 -10.30 9.72 -4.40
N HIS A 82 -10.18 10.04 -3.12
CA HIS A 82 -8.92 10.04 -2.38
C HIS A 82 -8.83 8.89 -1.37
N LEU A 83 -9.75 7.90 -1.39
CA LEU A 83 -9.57 6.71 -0.57
C LEU A 83 -8.33 5.95 -1.08
N PRO A 84 -7.24 5.86 -0.29
CA PRO A 84 -6.01 5.23 -0.72
C PRO A 84 -6.11 3.71 -0.52
N ILE A 85 -7.16 3.13 -1.13
CA ILE A 85 -7.50 1.73 -1.00
C ILE A 85 -7.53 1.12 -2.39
N GLY A 86 -6.60 0.22 -2.64
CA GLY A 86 -6.59 -0.66 -3.78
C GLY A 86 -7.53 -1.84 -3.59
N ILE A 87 -8.23 -2.23 -4.65
CA ILE A 87 -9.10 -3.40 -4.64
C ILE A 87 -8.76 -4.24 -5.86
N ILE A 88 -8.46 -5.51 -5.62
CA ILE A 88 -8.26 -6.53 -6.65
C ILE A 88 -9.30 -7.63 -6.43
N VAL A 89 -10.08 -7.93 -7.46
CA VAL A 89 -11.07 -9.01 -7.46
C VAL A 89 -10.45 -10.22 -8.15
N LEU A 90 -10.56 -11.38 -7.52
CA LEU A 90 -10.05 -12.64 -8.05
C LEU A 90 -11.19 -13.48 -8.65
N ASP A 91 -10.85 -14.35 -9.60
CA ASP A 91 -11.72 -15.42 -10.10
C ASP A 91 -11.55 -16.72 -9.31
N GLU A 92 -12.39 -17.73 -9.55
CA GLU A 92 -12.34 -19.03 -8.83
C GLU A 92 -10.98 -19.77 -8.91
N ASN A 93 -10.06 -19.34 -9.79
CA ASN A 93 -8.71 -19.90 -9.94
C ASN A 93 -7.62 -18.94 -9.44
N ASP A 94 -7.95 -17.93 -8.63
CA ASP A 94 -7.04 -16.89 -8.12
C ASP A 94 -6.40 -16.01 -9.21
N HIS A 95 -7.07 -15.82 -10.36
CA HIS A 95 -6.65 -14.89 -11.41
C HIS A 95 -7.32 -13.54 -11.22
N ILE A 96 -6.63 -12.46 -11.60
CA ILE A 96 -7.12 -11.10 -11.43
C ILE A 96 -8.24 -10.82 -12.45
N GLU A 97 -9.49 -10.76 -12.00
CA GLU A 97 -10.64 -10.43 -12.86
C GLU A 97 -10.80 -8.91 -13.02
N TRP A 98 -10.51 -8.15 -11.96
CA TRP A 98 -10.69 -6.71 -11.96
C TRP A 98 -9.78 -6.01 -10.95
N VAL A 99 -9.38 -4.78 -11.29
CA VAL A 99 -8.64 -3.88 -10.41
C VAL A 99 -9.30 -2.50 -10.41
N ASN A 100 -9.30 -1.83 -9.26
CA ASN A 100 -9.80 -0.46 -9.19
C ASN A 100 -8.79 0.56 -9.72
N GLN A 101 -9.25 1.78 -10.04
CA GLN A 101 -8.40 2.84 -10.57
C GLN A 101 -7.16 3.11 -9.70
N PHE A 102 -7.30 3.03 -8.38
CA PHE A 102 -6.17 3.20 -7.47
C PHE A 102 -5.06 2.20 -7.76
N MET A 103 -5.37 0.90 -7.84
CA MET A 103 -4.36 -0.10 -8.20
C MET A 103 -3.86 0.09 -9.63
N THR A 104 -4.73 0.41 -10.59
CA THR A 104 -4.31 0.68 -11.98
C THR A 104 -3.28 1.80 -12.06
N ASP A 105 -3.43 2.87 -11.27
CA ASP A 105 -2.49 3.99 -11.25
C ASP A 105 -1.15 3.64 -10.58
N HIS A 106 -1.12 2.62 -9.72
CA HIS A 106 0.08 2.19 -8.96
C HIS A 106 0.77 0.96 -9.55
N MET A 107 0.20 0.35 -10.60
CA MET A 107 0.73 -0.83 -11.28
C MET A 107 1.22 -0.48 -12.68
N GLU A 108 2.37 -1.01 -13.07
CA GLU A 108 3.02 -0.66 -14.35
C GLU A 108 2.45 -1.42 -15.56
N ALA A 109 1.75 -2.53 -15.32
CA ALA A 109 1.23 -3.43 -16.35
C ALA A 109 -0.26 -3.74 -16.16
N ASN A 110 -0.92 -4.10 -17.25
CA ASN A 110 -2.28 -4.63 -17.20
C ASN A 110 -2.24 -6.08 -16.70
N VAL A 111 -2.41 -6.24 -15.39
CA VAL A 111 -2.38 -7.54 -14.69
C VAL A 111 -3.70 -8.33 -14.81
N ILE A 112 -4.67 -7.84 -15.58
CA ILE A 112 -5.95 -8.54 -15.76
C ILE A 112 -5.70 -9.91 -16.40
N SER A 113 -6.30 -10.95 -15.82
CA SER A 113 -6.16 -12.36 -16.16
C SER A 113 -4.81 -13.01 -15.81
N GLU A 114 -3.90 -12.30 -15.14
CA GLU A 114 -2.70 -12.91 -14.55
C GLU A 114 -3.03 -13.56 -13.20
N SER A 115 -2.24 -14.56 -12.80
CA SER A 115 -2.40 -15.15 -11.48
C SER A 115 -1.94 -14.14 -10.41
N VAL A 116 -2.70 -14.00 -9.33
CA VAL A 116 -2.32 -13.12 -8.22
C VAL A 116 -0.97 -13.50 -7.62
N ASN A 117 -0.58 -14.78 -7.68
CA ASN A 117 0.71 -15.25 -7.17
C ASN A 117 1.89 -14.93 -8.10
N GLU A 118 1.64 -14.61 -9.38
CA GLU A 118 2.67 -14.11 -10.30
C GLU A 118 3.00 -12.66 -9.99
N VAL A 119 1.99 -11.86 -9.66
CA VAL A 119 2.13 -10.44 -9.32
C VAL A 119 2.58 -10.23 -7.88
N PHE A 120 1.98 -10.97 -6.93
CA PHE A 120 2.23 -10.89 -5.50
C PHE A 120 2.58 -12.29 -4.95
N PRO A 121 3.86 -12.68 -4.96
CA PRO A 121 4.28 -14.03 -4.62
C PRO A 121 3.82 -14.48 -3.22
N ASN A 122 3.09 -15.59 -3.16
CA ASN A 122 2.59 -16.24 -1.94
C ASN A 122 1.62 -15.39 -1.09
N ILE A 123 0.98 -14.35 -1.64
CA ILE A 123 0.15 -13.45 -0.84
C ILE A 123 -1.02 -14.15 -0.16
N LEU A 124 -1.71 -15.05 -0.88
CA LEU A 124 -2.84 -15.81 -0.33
C LEU A 124 -2.41 -16.74 0.79
N LYS A 125 -1.30 -17.46 0.62
CA LYS A 125 -0.75 -18.35 1.66
C LYS A 125 -0.35 -17.62 2.94
N GLN A 126 0.10 -16.37 2.80
CA GLN A 126 0.43 -15.54 3.96
C GLN A 126 -0.86 -15.09 4.67
N LEU A 127 -1.87 -14.67 3.91
CA LEU A 127 -3.17 -14.23 4.43
C LEU A 127 -4.00 -15.35 5.05
N ASP A 128 -3.79 -16.61 4.68
CA ASP A 128 -4.41 -17.76 5.37
C ASP A 128 -4.01 -17.86 6.85
N ARG A 129 -2.83 -17.33 7.22
CA ARG A 129 -2.27 -17.44 8.57
C ARG A 129 -2.52 -16.20 9.42
N VAL A 130 -2.72 -15.05 8.80
CA VAL A 130 -2.82 -13.75 9.47
C VAL A 130 -3.89 -12.86 8.82
N LYS A 131 -4.54 -12.01 9.62
CA LYS A 131 -5.63 -11.13 9.14
C LYS A 131 -5.18 -10.11 8.08
N SER A 132 -3.90 -9.75 8.08
CA SER A 132 -3.33 -8.80 7.14
C SER A 132 -1.83 -9.05 6.96
N VAL A 133 -1.30 -8.71 5.80
CA VAL A 133 0.12 -8.81 5.45
C VAL A 133 0.60 -7.46 4.95
N GLU A 134 1.80 -7.06 5.33
CA GLU A 134 2.46 -5.88 4.77
C GLU A 134 3.30 -6.30 3.56
N ILE A 135 3.13 -5.60 2.45
CA ILE A 135 3.91 -5.79 1.23
C ILE A 135 4.48 -4.45 0.78
N GLU A 136 5.65 -4.51 0.17
CA GLU A 136 6.23 -3.40 -0.56
C GLU A 136 6.07 -3.69 -2.06
N TYR A 137 5.49 -2.75 -2.79
CA TYR A 137 5.36 -2.83 -4.24
C TYR A 137 5.72 -1.48 -4.85
N ASN A 138 6.72 -1.49 -5.74
CA ASN A 138 7.37 -0.30 -6.29
C ASN A 138 7.97 0.63 -5.23
N GLN A 139 7.24 1.67 -4.83
CA GLN A 139 7.64 2.65 -3.80
C GLN A 139 6.56 2.81 -2.71
N TYR A 140 5.54 1.95 -2.74
CA TYR A 140 4.41 2.00 -1.85
C TYR A 140 4.42 0.82 -0.90
N HIS A 141 4.08 1.08 0.35
CA HIS A 141 3.84 0.07 1.36
C HIS A 141 2.34 -0.15 1.48
N PHE A 142 1.89 -1.38 1.25
CA PHE A 142 0.49 -1.76 1.36
C PHE A 142 0.28 -2.74 2.50
N GLN A 143 -0.72 -2.46 3.34
CA GLN A 143 -1.30 -3.48 4.21
C GLN A 143 -2.42 -4.18 3.43
N VAL A 144 -2.24 -5.46 3.13
CA VAL A 144 -3.18 -6.26 2.35
C VAL A 144 -4.08 -7.09 3.26
N ARG A 145 -5.37 -7.18 2.91
CA ARG A 145 -6.36 -8.05 3.57
C ARG A 145 -7.14 -8.81 2.52
N TYR A 146 -7.49 -10.06 2.83
CA TYR A 146 -8.30 -10.91 1.96
C TYR A 146 -9.71 -11.09 2.54
N SER A 147 -10.74 -10.85 1.73
CA SER A 147 -12.12 -11.22 2.03
C SER A 147 -12.48 -12.47 1.24
N GLU A 148 -12.61 -13.59 1.94
CA GLU A 148 -13.04 -14.87 1.34
C GLU A 148 -14.45 -14.79 0.77
N ASN A 149 -15.36 -14.02 1.41
CA ASN A 149 -16.76 -13.92 0.99
C ASN A 149 -16.91 -13.22 -0.36
N ASP A 150 -16.09 -12.18 -0.59
CA ASP A 150 -16.15 -11.35 -1.79
C ASP A 150 -15.08 -11.75 -2.81
N HIS A 151 -14.21 -12.70 -2.45
CA HIS A 151 -13.03 -13.11 -3.22
C HIS A 151 -12.18 -11.92 -3.68
N CYS A 152 -11.90 -11.01 -2.73
CA CYS A 152 -11.26 -9.72 -2.98
C CYS A 152 -10.05 -9.50 -2.08
N LEU A 153 -9.00 -8.90 -2.63
CA LEU A 153 -7.87 -8.35 -1.90
C LEU A 153 -7.99 -6.83 -1.77
N TYR A 154 -7.88 -6.35 -0.54
CA TYR A 154 -7.87 -4.92 -0.19
C TYR A 154 -6.46 -4.49 0.15
N PHE A 155 -5.93 -3.51 -0.56
CA PHE A 155 -4.61 -2.92 -0.37
C PHE A 155 -4.79 -1.56 0.28
N PHE A 156 -4.42 -1.42 1.54
CA PHE A 156 -4.44 -0.14 2.25
C PHE A 156 -3.06 0.49 2.15
N ASP A 157 -2.95 1.67 1.56
CA ASP A 157 -1.67 2.40 1.52
C ASP A 157 -1.28 2.84 2.94
N ILE A 158 -0.13 2.35 3.39
CA ILE A 158 0.48 2.68 4.67
C ILE A 158 1.84 3.37 4.49
N THR A 159 2.16 3.84 3.27
CA THR A 159 3.45 4.43 2.93
C THR A 159 3.81 5.61 3.84
N GLU A 160 2.88 6.54 4.04
CA GLU A 160 3.08 7.68 4.95
C GLU A 160 3.33 7.22 6.39
N GLN A 161 2.63 6.17 6.84
CA GLN A 161 2.79 5.61 8.18
C GLN A 161 4.18 4.99 8.36
N VAL A 162 4.63 4.20 7.38
CA VAL A 162 5.97 3.59 7.38
C VAL A 162 7.04 4.68 7.36
N GLN A 163 6.97 5.63 6.44
CA GLN A 163 7.93 6.74 6.35
C GLN A 163 7.95 7.60 7.62
N THR A 164 6.78 7.89 8.19
CA THR A 164 6.70 8.65 9.44
C THR A 164 7.32 7.88 10.60
N ASN A 165 7.10 6.56 10.66
CA ASN A 165 7.69 5.72 11.68
C ASN A 165 9.22 5.63 11.53
N GLU A 166 9.73 5.50 10.31
CA GLU A 166 11.17 5.54 10.04
C GLU A 166 11.79 6.89 10.43
N LEU A 167 11.15 8.00 10.06
CA LEU A 167 11.59 9.34 10.45
C LEU A 167 11.58 9.52 11.97
N TYR A 168 10.56 8.99 12.64
CA TYR A 168 10.46 8.99 14.09
C TYR A 168 11.63 8.22 14.71
N GLU A 169 11.86 6.97 14.31
CA GLU A 169 12.96 6.14 14.80
C GLU A 169 14.33 6.81 14.56
N ASN A 170 14.55 7.33 13.36
CA ASN A 170 15.78 8.04 12.98
C ASN A 170 15.99 9.34 13.74
N SER A 171 14.92 10.03 14.15
CA SER A 171 14.98 11.30 14.87
C SER A 171 15.17 11.14 16.39
N LYS A 172 15.08 9.92 16.93
CA LYS A 172 15.21 9.67 18.37
C LYS A 172 16.53 10.25 18.90
N PRO A 173 16.48 11.08 19.95
CA PRO A 173 17.66 11.74 20.46
C PRO A 173 18.56 10.75 21.19
N ILE A 174 19.85 10.84 20.94
CA ILE A 174 20.89 10.04 21.56
C ILE A 174 21.89 10.99 22.22
N ILE A 175 22.24 10.69 23.47
CA ILE A 175 23.28 11.38 24.22
C ILE A 175 24.46 10.42 24.35
N ALA A 176 25.55 10.74 23.68
CA ALA A 176 26.82 10.03 23.83
C ALA A 176 27.73 10.77 24.82
N THR A 177 28.51 10.02 25.58
CA THR A 177 29.58 10.57 26.43
C THR A 177 30.89 10.01 25.92
N LEU A 178 31.86 10.90 25.67
CA LEU A 178 33.18 10.55 25.18
C LEU A 178 34.19 10.79 26.31
N PHE A 179 35.05 9.79 26.55
CA PHE A 179 36.09 9.82 27.56
C PHE A 179 37.47 9.75 26.90
N LEU A 180 38.38 10.61 27.32
CA LEU A 180 39.79 10.50 26.95
C LEU A 180 40.50 9.59 27.95
N ASP A 181 40.86 8.38 27.53
CA ASP A 181 41.60 7.49 28.41
C ASP A 181 43.05 7.95 28.56
N ASN A 182 43.63 7.68 29.73
CA ASN A 182 45.02 7.99 30.10
C ASN A 182 45.38 9.48 30.04
N TYR A 183 44.40 10.39 29.94
CA TYR A 183 44.66 11.83 29.83
C TYR A 183 45.42 12.38 31.05
N ASP A 184 45.00 12.00 32.27
CA ASP A 184 45.65 12.48 33.49
C ASP A 184 47.10 11.99 33.61
N GLU A 185 47.36 10.72 33.30
CA GLU A 185 48.70 10.13 33.34
C GLU A 185 49.65 10.80 32.34
N ILE A 186 49.17 11.05 31.13
CA ILE A 186 49.96 11.68 30.06
C ILE A 186 50.27 13.14 30.40
N THR A 187 49.29 13.87 30.97
CA THR A 187 49.44 15.31 31.23
C THR A 187 50.15 15.64 32.55
N GLN A 188 50.41 14.66 33.43
CA GLN A 188 51.13 14.87 34.70
C GLN A 188 52.57 15.39 34.51
N ASN A 189 53.28 14.89 33.49
CA ASN A 189 54.67 15.27 33.22
C ASN A 189 54.80 16.42 32.23
N MET A 190 53.69 17.04 31.83
CA MET A 190 53.64 18.12 30.85
C MET A 190 53.60 19.49 31.53
N ASN A 191 54.26 20.47 30.93
CA ASN A 191 54.11 21.87 31.34
C ASN A 191 52.78 22.47 30.82
N ASP A 192 52.42 23.65 31.32
CA ASP A 192 51.16 24.32 30.97
C ASP A 192 51.00 24.55 29.46
N THR A 193 52.10 24.85 28.76
CA THR A 193 52.12 25.04 27.31
C THR A 193 51.75 23.75 26.58
N GLN A 194 52.41 22.64 26.90
CA GLN A 194 52.14 21.32 26.30
C GLN A 194 50.71 20.86 26.58
N ARG A 195 50.22 21.07 27.81
CA ARG A 195 48.84 20.75 28.19
C ARG A 195 47.82 21.55 27.37
N SER A 196 48.08 22.84 27.16
CA SER A 196 47.22 23.69 26.33
C SER A 196 47.19 23.24 24.86
N GLU A 197 48.34 22.85 24.31
CA GLU A 197 48.47 22.37 22.93
C GLU A 197 47.68 21.07 22.70
N ILE A 198 47.79 20.09 23.61
CA ILE A 198 47.01 18.84 23.54
C ILE A 198 45.52 19.13 23.65
N ASN A 199 45.11 19.96 24.60
CA ASN A 199 43.71 20.34 24.76
C ASN A 199 43.13 20.96 23.49
N SER A 200 43.90 21.84 22.86
CA SER A 200 43.52 22.47 21.60
C SER A 200 43.47 21.44 20.46
N MET A 201 44.40 20.49 20.40
CA MET A 201 44.39 19.40 19.42
C MET A 201 43.17 18.51 19.56
N VAL A 202 42.89 18.00 20.76
CA VAL A 202 41.72 17.14 21.03
C VAL A 202 40.44 17.87 20.64
N THR A 203 40.29 19.12 21.07
CA THR A 203 39.11 19.93 20.74
C THR A 203 38.95 20.11 19.23
N ARG A 204 40.04 20.31 18.48
CA ARG A 204 39.99 20.40 17.00
C ARG A 204 39.59 19.09 16.33
N VAL A 205 40.07 17.95 16.82
CA VAL A 205 39.73 16.63 16.26
C VAL A 205 38.24 16.35 16.49
N ILE A 206 37.78 16.47 17.74
CA ILE A 206 36.36 16.26 18.09
C ILE A 206 35.47 17.25 17.34
N SER A 207 35.87 18.53 17.25
CA SER A 207 35.07 19.54 16.55
C SER A 207 34.93 19.27 15.06
N ARG A 208 35.96 18.75 14.40
CA ARG A 208 35.91 18.41 12.98
C ARG A 208 34.99 17.23 12.74
N TRP A 209 35.19 16.16 13.50
CA TRP A 209 34.34 14.98 13.46
C TRP A 209 32.88 15.33 13.73
N ALA A 210 32.61 16.12 14.78
CA ALA A 210 31.26 16.55 15.11
C ALA A 210 30.62 17.39 13.99
N THR A 211 31.41 18.22 13.30
CA THR A 211 30.91 19.03 12.17
C THR A 211 30.56 18.15 10.96
N GLU A 212 31.37 17.12 10.69
CA GLU A 212 31.17 16.20 9.56
C GLU A 212 29.86 15.42 9.67
N TYR A 213 29.53 14.94 10.87
CA TYR A 213 28.30 14.19 11.15
C TYR A 213 27.14 15.06 11.67
N ASN A 214 27.30 16.39 11.70
CA ASN A 214 26.31 17.33 12.24
C ASN A 214 25.89 17.04 13.70
N ILE A 215 26.86 16.67 14.53
CA ILE A 215 26.73 16.39 15.95
C ILE A 215 26.97 17.66 16.74
N PHE A 216 26.12 17.94 17.73
CA PHE A 216 26.43 18.96 18.73
C PHE A 216 27.25 18.32 19.84
N PHE A 217 28.32 18.97 20.29
CA PHE A 217 29.08 18.49 21.44
C PHE A 217 29.48 19.62 22.38
N LYS A 218 29.68 19.28 23.64
CA LYS A 218 30.16 20.18 24.68
C LYS A 218 31.11 19.45 25.60
N ARG A 219 32.22 20.12 25.92
CA ARG A 219 33.17 19.62 26.92
C ARG A 219 32.61 19.84 28.33
N TYR A 220 32.64 18.80 29.15
CA TYR A 220 32.17 18.83 30.55
C TYR A 220 33.35 18.90 31.54
N SER A 221 34.45 18.20 31.27
CA SER A 221 35.67 18.22 32.08
C SER A 221 36.93 18.24 31.18
N SER A 222 38.12 18.17 31.77
CA SER A 222 39.38 18.06 31.04
C SER A 222 39.50 16.78 30.19
N ASP A 223 38.72 15.76 30.45
CA ASP A 223 38.81 14.44 29.82
C ASP A 223 37.46 13.95 29.27
N GLN A 224 36.35 14.67 29.53
CA GLN A 224 35.01 14.22 29.19
C GLN A 224 34.26 15.22 28.30
N PHE A 225 33.57 14.66 27.31
CA PHE A 225 32.71 15.39 26.37
C PHE A 225 31.34 14.73 26.34
N VAL A 226 30.31 15.55 26.17
CA VAL A 226 28.95 15.09 25.90
C VAL A 226 28.61 15.48 24.48
N ALA A 227 28.11 14.52 23.71
CA ALA A 227 27.64 14.71 22.34
C ALA A 227 26.13 14.41 22.25
N TYR A 228 25.43 15.25 21.51
CA TYR A 228 24.01 15.11 21.20
C TYR A 228 23.86 14.85 19.70
N LEU A 229 23.24 13.72 19.39
CA LEU A 229 22.99 13.24 18.05
C LEU A 229 21.62 12.55 17.99
N ASN A 230 21.29 11.94 16.86
CA ASN A 230 20.09 11.14 16.70
C ASN A 230 20.44 9.71 16.29
N GLN A 231 19.45 8.82 16.30
CA GLN A 231 19.63 7.41 15.96
C GLN A 231 20.20 7.21 14.55
N LYS A 232 19.82 8.05 13.59
CA LYS A 232 20.37 8.00 12.23
C LYS A 232 21.88 8.25 12.22
N ILE A 233 22.33 9.33 12.86
CA ILE A 233 23.75 9.66 12.96
C ILE A 233 24.51 8.55 13.70
N LEU A 234 23.90 7.93 14.73
CA LEU A 234 24.53 6.81 15.42
C LEU A 234 24.79 5.63 14.46
N ALA A 235 23.82 5.29 13.61
CA ALA A 235 24.00 4.23 12.60
C ALA A 235 25.13 4.58 11.61
N ASP A 236 25.20 5.84 11.15
CA ASP A 236 26.28 6.31 10.27
C ASP A 236 27.67 6.21 10.95
N LEU A 237 27.73 6.50 12.27
CA LEU A 237 28.96 6.35 13.08
C LEU A 237 29.36 4.89 13.29
N GLU A 238 28.40 3.98 13.46
CA GLU A 238 28.65 2.54 13.57
C GLU A 238 29.17 1.97 12.25
N GLU A 239 28.62 2.41 11.12
CA GLU A 239 29.08 2.02 9.78
C GLU A 239 30.52 2.50 9.52
N SER A 240 30.86 3.72 9.94
CA SER A 240 32.23 4.25 9.87
C SER A 240 33.17 3.68 10.93
N LYS A 241 32.66 2.81 11.82
CA LYS A 241 33.37 2.21 12.96
C LYS A 241 34.01 3.24 13.88
N PHE A 242 33.31 4.35 14.11
CA PHE A 242 33.77 5.45 14.96
C PHE A 242 35.18 5.92 14.57
N ASP A 243 35.32 6.37 13.33
CA ASP A 243 36.58 6.85 12.75
C ASP A 243 37.35 7.87 13.62
N ILE A 244 36.65 8.68 14.42
CA ILE A 244 37.22 9.58 15.44
C ILE A 244 38.25 8.90 16.34
N LEU A 245 38.03 7.63 16.70
CA LEU A 245 38.95 6.85 17.54
C LEU A 245 40.32 6.75 16.88
N SER A 246 40.33 6.45 15.58
CA SER A 246 41.55 6.33 14.78
C SER A 246 42.19 7.69 14.53
N GLN A 247 41.38 8.72 14.22
CA GLN A 247 41.86 10.08 13.98
C GLN A 247 42.55 10.67 15.22
N LEU A 248 41.95 10.50 16.40
CA LEU A 248 42.53 10.99 17.66
C LEU A 248 43.83 10.25 18.01
N ARG A 249 43.83 8.92 17.84
CA ARG A 249 45.02 8.10 18.07
C ARG A 249 46.18 8.53 17.17
N GLU A 250 45.95 8.72 15.87
CA GLU A 250 46.97 9.16 14.93
C GLU A 250 47.52 10.56 15.27
N LYS A 251 46.64 11.53 15.57
CA LYS A 251 47.05 12.91 15.85
C LYS A 251 47.78 13.05 17.19
N SER A 252 47.42 12.24 18.19
CA SER A 252 48.05 12.30 19.51
C SER A 252 49.54 11.92 19.48
N VAL A 253 49.95 11.00 18.59
CA VAL A 253 51.35 10.58 18.42
C VAL A 253 52.29 11.77 18.14
N GLY A 254 51.84 12.74 17.34
CA GLY A 254 52.62 13.96 17.03
C GLY A 254 52.91 14.84 18.25
N TYR A 255 52.09 14.71 19.30
CA TYR A 255 52.23 15.42 20.57
C TYR A 255 52.91 14.57 21.66
N ARG A 256 53.48 13.41 21.28
CA ARG A 256 54.07 12.42 22.21
C ARG A 256 53.08 11.96 23.29
N ALA A 257 51.79 11.97 22.96
CA ALA A 257 50.69 11.50 23.78
C ALA A 257 50.08 10.28 23.08
N GLN A 258 49.82 9.18 23.79
CA GLN A 258 49.06 8.05 23.24
C GLN A 258 47.66 8.11 23.84
N LEU A 259 46.81 8.96 23.27
CA LEU A 259 45.43 9.11 23.74
C LEU A 259 44.52 8.12 23.01
N THR A 260 43.59 7.53 23.76
CA THR A 260 42.46 6.77 23.22
C THR A 260 41.15 7.42 23.66
N LEU A 261 40.08 7.08 22.96
CA LEU A 261 38.74 7.57 23.26
C LEU A 261 37.82 6.38 23.48
N SER A 262 36.96 6.52 24.50
CA SER A 262 35.95 5.55 24.91
C SER A 262 34.57 6.19 24.93
#